data_AF-A0A6V7K8P4-F1
#
_entry.id   AF-A0A6V7K8P4-F1
#
_cell.length_a   1.000
_cell.length_b   1.000
_cell.length_c   1.000
_cell.angle_alpha   90.00
_cell.angle_beta   90.00
_cell.angle_gamma   90.00
#
_symmetry.space_group_name_H-M   'P 1'
#
loop_
_entity.id
_entity.type
_entity.pdbx_description
1 polymer ?
#
loop_
_entity_poly.entity_id
_entity_poly.type
_entity_poly.pdbx_seq_one_letter_code
_entity_poly.pdbx_strand_id
1 'polypeptide(L)'
;LLSYSQCVHRVDGEKTLGLEDKQESQCPVECACLGNTVVCSGLQLISPPSGLPPWTEILELKENSITNLASDVFLHLNKLREL
;
A
#
# COMPACT_ATOMS: atom_id res chain seq x y z
N LEU A 1 25.44 -8.96 4.51
CA LEU A 1 24.57 -8.46 5.61
C LEU A 1 23.79 -7.29 5.02
N LEU A 2 22.72 -7.59 4.29
CA LEU A 2 22.09 -6.63 3.39
C LEU A 2 21.30 -5.58 4.18
N SER A 3 21.55 -4.33 3.83
CA SER A 3 21.05 -3.10 4.43
C SER A 3 19.52 -3.06 4.38
N TYR A 4 18.87 -3.28 5.54
CA TYR A 4 17.47 -2.93 5.77
C TYR A 4 17.34 -1.40 5.81
N SER A 5 17.15 -0.78 4.65
CA SER A 5 16.71 0.61 4.60
C SER A 5 15.20 0.64 4.82
N GLN A 6 14.87 1.01 6.06
CA GLN A 6 13.54 1.24 6.63
C GLN A 6 12.62 2.14 5.79
N CYS A 7 11.35 1.76 5.69
CA CYS A 7 10.24 2.71 5.53
C CYS A 7 9.58 2.94 6.91
N VAL A 8 10.28 3.58 7.84
CA VAL A 8 9.64 4.22 9.01
C VAL A 8 9.57 5.71 8.74
N HIS A 9 8.39 6.23 8.43
CA HIS A 9 8.10 7.62 8.77
C HIS A 9 7.84 7.66 10.27
N ARG A 10 8.87 8.05 11.03
CA ARG A 10 8.72 8.44 12.44
C ARG A 10 7.94 9.76 12.45
N VAL A 11 6.75 9.77 13.04
CA VAL A 11 6.02 11.01 13.33
C VAL A 11 6.53 11.52 14.67
N ASP A 12 7.62 12.28 14.65
CA ASP A 12 7.98 13.13 15.78
C ASP A 12 7.18 14.42 15.61
N GLY A 13 6.18 14.59 16.49
CA GLY A 13 5.23 15.69 16.40
C GLY A 13 5.90 17.05 16.55
N GLU A 14 5.93 17.82 15.46
CA GLU A 14 5.83 19.28 15.48
C GLU A 14 5.01 19.78 14.27
N LYS A 15 4.24 20.82 14.55
CA LYS A 15 3.08 21.35 13.83
C LYS A 15 3.47 22.22 12.64
N THR A 16 2.94 21.97 11.45
CA THR A 16 2.83 22.99 10.37
C THR A 16 1.53 22.86 9.60
N LEU A 17 0.89 24.02 9.40
CA LEU A 17 -0.39 24.19 8.70
C LEU A 17 -0.27 23.89 7.20
N GLY A 18 -1.30 23.22 6.67
CA GLY A 18 -1.61 23.15 5.23
C GLY A 18 -1.03 21.93 4.51
N LEU A 19 -1.83 20.86 4.40
CA LEU A 19 -1.63 19.82 3.37
C LEU A 19 -2.98 19.57 2.71
N GLU A 20 -3.27 20.36 1.69
CA GLU A 20 -4.19 19.97 0.64
C GLU A 20 -3.60 18.72 -0.06
N ASP A 21 -4.36 17.63 0.00
CA ASP A 21 -4.34 16.47 -0.90
C ASP A 21 -3.01 16.12 -1.61
N LYS A 22 -2.03 15.66 -0.84
CA LYS A 22 -0.90 14.86 -1.38
C LYS A 22 -0.89 13.49 -0.72
N GLN A 23 -1.95 12.72 -0.96
CA GLN A 23 -2.03 11.26 -0.75
C GLN A 23 -1.08 10.49 -1.68
N GLU A 24 0.06 11.09 -2.01
CA GLU A 24 1.09 10.50 -2.82
C GLU A 24 2.12 9.95 -1.84
N SER A 25 2.23 8.61 -1.79
CA SER A 25 3.39 7.83 -1.32
C SER A 25 3.43 7.24 0.09
N GLN A 26 2.35 7.21 0.87
CA GLN A 26 2.36 6.53 2.19
C GLN A 26 1.79 5.11 2.13
N CYS A 27 2.39 4.19 2.90
CA CYS A 27 1.88 2.83 3.05
C CYS A 27 0.46 2.86 3.65
N PRO A 28 -0.50 2.07 3.12
CA PRO A 28 -1.85 1.98 3.70
C PRO A 28 -1.79 1.57 5.18
N VAL A 29 -2.66 2.13 6.03
CA VAL A 29 -2.61 1.92 7.50
C VAL A 29 -2.90 0.47 7.87
N GLU A 30 -3.77 -0.16 7.11
CA GLU A 30 -4.19 -1.56 7.27
C GLU A 30 -3.17 -2.56 6.72
N CYS A 31 -2.24 -2.12 5.85
CA CYS A 31 -1.26 -2.99 5.20
C CYS A 31 0.16 -2.75 5.74
N ALA A 32 1.05 -3.71 5.47
CA ALA A 32 2.48 -3.55 5.72
C ALA A 32 3.22 -3.33 4.39
N CYS A 33 4.29 -2.54 4.39
CA CYS A 33 5.08 -2.32 3.18
C CYS A 33 6.54 -2.75 3.39
N LEU A 34 7.08 -3.46 2.40
CA LEU A 34 8.48 -3.91 2.36
C LEU A 34 9.07 -3.60 0.98
N GLY A 35 9.88 -2.54 0.90
CA GLY A 35 10.35 -2.01 -0.39
C GLY A 35 9.17 -1.61 -1.27
N ASN A 36 9.05 -2.21 -2.45
CA ASN A 36 7.95 -1.99 -3.40
C ASN A 36 6.78 -2.98 -3.24
N THR A 37 6.79 -3.78 -2.18
CA THR A 37 5.74 -4.76 -1.87
C THR A 37 4.77 -4.19 -0.85
N VAL A 38 3.48 -4.25 -1.14
CA VAL A 38 2.39 -3.94 -0.21
C VAL A 38 1.72 -5.24 0.20
N VAL A 39 1.75 -5.56 1.49
CA VAL A 39 1.23 -6.80 2.08
C VAL A 39 -0.04 -6.50 2.84
N CYS A 40 -1.18 -6.95 2.32
CA CYS A 40 -2.51 -6.77 2.89
C CYS A 40 -3.15 -8.13 3.24
N SER A 41 -2.35 -9.12 3.62
CA SER A 41 -2.82 -10.49 3.86
C SER A 41 -3.56 -10.64 5.19
N GLY A 42 -4.61 -11.47 5.22
CA GLY A 42 -5.31 -11.84 6.47
C GLY A 42 -6.20 -10.75 7.07
N LEU A 43 -6.49 -9.67 6.33
CA LEU A 43 -7.25 -8.51 6.79
C LEU A 43 -8.78 -8.68 6.66
N GLN A 44 -9.24 -9.88 6.27
CA GLN A 44 -10.66 -10.19 6.02
C GLN A 44 -11.31 -9.22 5.00
N LEU A 45 -10.52 -8.70 4.05
CA LEU A 45 -11.02 -7.82 3.01
C LEU A 45 -12.05 -8.55 2.17
N ILE A 46 -13.20 -7.93 1.97
CA ILE A 46 -14.28 -8.42 1.08
C ILE A 46 -14.28 -7.70 -0.27
N SER A 47 -13.46 -6.66 -0.39
CA SER A 47 -13.28 -5.83 -1.57
C SER A 47 -11.80 -5.49 -1.75
N PRO A 48 -11.38 -5.11 -2.96
CA PRO A 48 -10.00 -4.67 -3.21
C PRO A 48 -9.67 -3.43 -2.35
N PRO A 49 -8.45 -3.32 -1.81
CA PRO A 49 -8.03 -2.14 -1.07
C PRO A 49 -7.90 -0.93 -2.00
N SER A 50 -8.25 0.25 -1.49
CA SER A 50 -8.08 1.53 -2.18
C SER A 50 -6.88 2.29 -1.59
N GLY A 51 -6.44 3.37 -2.26
CA GLY A 51 -5.35 4.19 -1.75
C GLY A 51 -3.98 3.51 -1.78
N LEU A 52 -3.81 2.49 -2.62
CA LEU A 52 -2.52 1.82 -2.82
C LEU A 52 -1.50 2.81 -3.41
N PRO A 53 -0.25 2.80 -2.92
CA PRO A 53 0.78 3.71 -3.42
C PRO A 53 1.11 3.47 -4.90
N PRO A 54 1.35 4.51 -5.71
CA PRO A 54 1.64 4.37 -7.15
C PRO A 54 2.97 3.66 -7.45
N TRP A 55 3.86 3.53 -6.45
CA TRP A 55 5.13 2.80 -6.55
C TRP A 55 4.99 1.28 -6.31
N THR A 56 3.78 0.79 -5.99
CA THR A 56 3.51 -0.63 -5.71
C THR A 56 3.87 -1.48 -6.93
N GLU A 57 4.81 -2.42 -6.75
CA GLU A 57 5.16 -3.41 -7.77
C GLU A 57 4.56 -4.78 -7.47
N ILE A 58 4.39 -5.09 -6.19
CA ILE A 58 3.85 -6.37 -5.71
C ILE A 58 2.77 -6.06 -4.68
N LEU A 59 1.58 -6.65 -4.84
CA LEU A 59 0.47 -6.51 -3.90
C LEU A 59 0.06 -7.89 -3.39
N GLU A 60 0.19 -8.18 -2.10
CA GLU A 60 -0.26 -9.45 -1.54
C GLU A 60 -1.65 -9.31 -0.90
N LEU A 61 -2.64 -10.03 -1.44
CA LEU A 61 -4.02 -10.09 -0.94
C LEU A 61 -4.41 -11.45 -0.33
N LYS A 62 -3.43 -12.28 0.05
CA LYS A 62 -3.66 -13.65 0.53
C LYS A 62 -4.53 -13.67 1.79
N GLU A 63 -5.25 -14.77 2.00
CA GLU A 63 -6.05 -14.99 3.22
C GLU A 63 -7.13 -13.91 3.47
N ASN A 64 -7.63 -13.28 2.40
CA ASN A 64 -8.79 -12.39 2.43
C ASN A 64 -10.05 -13.08 1.90
N SER A 65 -11.19 -12.40 1.99
CA SER A 65 -12.51 -12.86 1.53
C SER A 65 -12.96 -12.17 0.23
N ILE A 66 -12.00 -11.73 -0.59
CA ILE A 66 -12.27 -11.08 -1.88
C ILE A 66 -12.72 -12.13 -2.88
N THR A 67 -13.98 -12.05 -3.31
CA THR A 67 -14.59 -13.04 -4.21
C THR A 67 -14.52 -12.64 -5.68
N ASN A 68 -14.34 -11.35 -5.97
CA ASN A 68 -14.23 -10.83 -7.32
C ASN A 68 -13.19 -9.70 -7.35
N LEU A 69 -12.24 -9.82 -8.28
CA LEU A 69 -11.19 -8.84 -8.51
C LEU A 69 -11.27 -8.41 -9.97
N ALA A 70 -11.92 -7.29 -10.22
CA ALA A 70 -12.01 -6.76 -11.56
C ALA A 70 -10.64 -6.21 -12.00
N SER A 71 -10.25 -6.48 -13.24
CA SER A 71 -8.93 -6.11 -13.77
C SER A 71 -8.68 -4.60 -13.80
N ASP A 72 -9.75 -3.80 -13.77
CA ASP A 72 -9.68 -2.34 -13.85
C ASP A 72 -9.30 -1.68 -12.52
N VAL A 73 -9.54 -2.34 -11.39
CA VAL A 73 -9.36 -1.76 -10.05
C VAL A 73 -7.91 -1.35 -9.79
N PHE A 74 -6.94 -2.03 -10.39
CA PHE A 74 -5.51 -1.73 -10.22
C PHE A 74 -4.87 -1.04 -11.43
N LEU A 75 -5.65 -0.55 -12.40
CA LEU A 75 -5.09 0.13 -13.59
C LEU A 75 -4.30 1.39 -13.25
N HIS A 76 -4.61 2.05 -12.12
CA HIS A 76 -3.87 3.21 -11.64
C HIS A 76 -2.46 2.84 -11.13
N LEU A 77 -2.22 1.56 -10.81
CA LEU A 77 -0.92 1.04 -10.37
C LEU A 77 -0.08 0.64 -11.57
N ASN A 78 0.41 1.63 -12.31
CA ASN A 78 1.19 1.44 -13.53
C ASN A 78 2.52 0.67 -13.33
N LYS A 79 2.93 0.46 -12.08
CA LYS A 79 4.14 -0.29 -11.70
C LYS A 79 3.83 -1.70 -11.20
N LEU A 80 2.55 -2.08 -11.04
CA LEU A 80 2.16 -3.38 -10.54
C LEU A 80 2.55 -4.48 -11.53
N ARG A 81 3.21 -5.51 -11.02
CA ARG A 81 3.72 -6.66 -11.78
C ARG A 81 3.26 -7.98 -11.22
N GLU A 82 2.92 -8.03 -9.92
CA GLU A 82 2.52 -9.24 -9.21
C GLU A 82 1.40 -8.94 -8.20
N LEU A 83 0.45 -9.89 -8.07
CA LEU A 83 -0.78 -9.80 -7.28
C LEU A 83 -1.09 -11.14 -6.61
#